data_AF-A0A6L5FY10-F1
#
_entry.id   AF-A0A6L5FY10-F1
#
_cell.length_a   1.000
_cell.length_b   1.000
_cell.length_c   1.000
_cell.angle_alpha   90.00
_cell.angle_beta   90.00
_cell.angle_gamma   90.00
#
_symmetry.space_group_name_H-M   'P 1'
#
loop_
_entity.id
_entity.type
_entity.pdbx_description
1 polymer ?
#
loop_
_entity_poly.entity_id
_entity_poly.type
_entity_poly.pdbx_seq_one_letter_code
_entity_poly.pdbx_strand_id
1 'polypeptide(L)'
;MKQDSVSWQLGRFQHKSERADGVHAFVTVRDATFQEVDDVRMAIRHVDSQLSQEALELVEFNLTEFQETEDSFISAIETRPQAEWPAPGAIRTVLRMHFLNWLLSARVYLDHSETRLKQRYGNESLEVEAFREITSEQYDSYFSYRFLYKLRNYAAHHDFPLNGGIYVDVNETPSRWTEIFFDKAQLLEGFRWGSIRAEIERMPDEIHLADHMEQMMIALHAIADRITEVTRGSLMQDIQLLSSYWEEIGRTDDMPCFVQASNEGDGMSILWIPFRPTGPAPSVP
;
A
#
# COMPACT_ATOMS: atom_id res chain seq x y z
N MET A 1 12.42 47.20 0.39
CA MET A 1 11.66 45.97 0.09
C MET A 1 10.92 45.58 1.34
N LYS A 2 9.58 45.72 1.36
CA LYS A 2 8.76 45.17 2.44
C LYS A 2 8.77 43.65 2.25
N GLN A 3 9.20 42.94 3.27
CA GLN A 3 8.99 41.52 3.37
C GLN A 3 7.50 41.37 3.73
N ASP A 4 6.65 41.19 2.72
CA ASP A 4 5.22 40.95 2.95
C ASP A 4 5.12 39.71 3.82
N SER A 5 4.75 39.90 5.08
CA SER A 5 4.58 38.83 6.05
C SER A 5 3.39 38.00 5.58
N VAL A 6 3.69 36.86 4.96
CA VAL A 6 2.67 35.95 4.46
C VAL A 6 2.03 35.25 5.67
N SER A 7 0.95 35.81 6.21
CA SER A 7 0.27 35.29 7.39
C SER A 7 -0.68 34.15 7.00
N TRP A 8 -0.60 33.05 7.74
CA TRP A 8 -1.55 31.94 7.61
C TRP A 8 -2.86 32.30 8.29
N GLN A 9 -3.96 31.79 7.77
CA GLN A 9 -5.30 31.97 8.33
C GLN A 9 -6.01 30.63 8.46
N LEU A 10 -6.65 30.42 9.61
CA LEU A 10 -7.58 29.33 9.83
C LEU A 10 -8.98 29.78 9.45
N GLY A 11 -9.72 28.96 8.72
CA GLY A 11 -11.08 29.28 8.34
C GLY A 11 -11.75 28.17 7.54
N ARG A 12 -12.78 28.54 6.78
CA ARG A 12 -13.54 27.63 5.93
C ARG A 12 -13.98 28.29 4.64
N PHE A 13 -14.15 27.48 3.59
CA PHE A 13 -14.77 27.95 2.36
C PHE A 13 -16.27 27.69 2.38
N GLN A 14 -17.05 28.76 2.34
CA GLN A 14 -18.50 28.66 2.16
C GLN A 14 -18.84 28.24 0.73
N HIS A 15 -19.73 27.25 0.61
CA HIS A 15 -20.20 26.80 -0.69
C HIS A 15 -21.04 27.87 -1.41
N LYS A 16 -20.92 27.97 -2.74
CA LYS A 16 -21.57 29.02 -3.55
C LYS A 16 -23.09 29.05 -3.38
N SER A 17 -23.70 27.89 -3.12
CA SER A 17 -25.14 27.72 -2.94
C SER A 17 -25.70 28.44 -1.71
N GLU A 18 -24.83 28.82 -0.77
CA GLU A 18 -25.21 29.49 0.48
C GLU A 18 -25.06 31.01 0.42
N ARG A 19 -24.50 31.56 -0.68
CA ARG A 19 -24.25 32.99 -0.84
C ARG A 19 -25.08 33.58 -1.98
N ALA A 20 -25.70 34.73 -1.70
CA ALA A 20 -26.54 35.45 -2.67
C ALA A 20 -25.78 35.96 -3.91
N ASP A 21 -24.45 36.06 -3.83
CA ASP A 21 -23.57 36.52 -4.91
C ASP A 21 -23.04 35.38 -5.80
N GLY A 22 -23.26 34.11 -5.43
CA GLY A 22 -22.79 32.94 -6.18
C GLY A 22 -21.26 32.73 -6.17
N VAL A 23 -20.52 33.42 -5.29
CA VAL A 23 -19.05 33.36 -5.22
C VAL A 23 -18.61 32.63 -3.95
N HIS A 24 -17.61 31.76 -4.05
CA HIS A 24 -16.97 31.17 -2.87
C HIS A 24 -16.36 32.27 -2.01
N ALA A 25 -16.66 32.26 -0.72
CA ALA A 25 -15.97 33.11 0.26
C ALA A 25 -15.19 32.26 1.24
N PHE A 26 -13.96 32.69 1.52
CA PHE A 26 -13.23 32.22 2.68
C PHE A 26 -13.69 33.02 3.90
N VAL A 27 -14.15 32.31 4.93
CA VAL A 27 -14.51 32.89 6.22
C VAL A 27 -13.35 32.63 7.18
N THR A 28 -12.59 33.68 7.46
CA THR A 28 -11.49 33.65 8.43
C THR A 28 -12.04 33.54 9.85
N VAL A 29 -11.51 32.59 10.62
CA VAL A 29 -11.76 32.47 12.06
C VAL A 29 -10.69 33.24 12.83
N ARG A 30 -9.41 33.01 12.52
CA ARG A 30 -8.27 33.74 13.08
C ARG A 30 -7.01 33.58 12.23
N ASP A 31 -5.98 34.36 12.56
CA ASP A 31 -4.64 34.11 12.08
C ASP A 31 -4.06 32.82 12.71
N ALA A 32 -3.24 32.13 11.93
CA ALA A 32 -2.57 30.89 12.30
C ALA A 32 -1.05 31.05 12.19
N THR A 33 -0.34 30.26 12.98
CA THR A 33 1.12 30.17 12.94
C THR A 33 1.56 29.14 11.90
N PHE A 34 2.81 29.25 11.45
CA PHE A 34 3.40 28.22 10.59
C PHE A 34 3.44 26.84 11.27
N GLN A 35 3.67 26.79 12.59
CA GLN A 35 3.73 25.52 13.33
C GLN A 35 2.39 24.79 13.31
N GLU A 36 1.28 25.49 13.56
CA GLU A 36 -0.06 24.88 13.50
C GLU A 36 -0.36 24.27 12.13
N VAL A 37 0.07 24.97 11.07
CA VAL A 37 -0.09 24.53 9.68
C VAL A 37 0.74 23.29 9.38
N ASP A 38 1.98 23.25 9.88
CA ASP A 38 2.88 22.11 9.70
C ASP A 38 2.38 20.88 10.48
N ASP A 39 1.92 21.08 11.72
CA ASP A 39 1.32 20.03 12.55
C ASP A 39 0.08 19.42 11.87
N VAL A 40 -0.80 20.25 11.32
CA VAL A 40 -2.00 19.79 10.57
C VAL A 40 -1.61 19.06 9.29
N ARG A 41 -0.61 19.55 8.54
CA ARG A 41 -0.11 18.84 7.35
C ARG A 41 0.44 17.46 7.70
N MET A 42 1.19 17.36 8.79
CA MET A 42 1.73 16.10 9.27
C MET A 42 0.62 15.16 9.74
N ALA A 43 -0.37 15.68 10.46
CA ALA A 43 -1.53 14.91 10.92
C ALA A 43 -2.36 14.37 9.75
N ILE A 44 -2.68 15.19 8.74
CA ILE A 44 -3.39 14.76 7.52
C ILE A 44 -2.63 13.61 6.85
N ARG A 45 -1.33 13.79 6.58
CA ARG A 45 -0.52 12.74 5.93
C ARG A 45 -0.50 11.46 6.75
N HIS A 46 -0.42 11.55 8.07
CA HIS A 46 -0.42 10.36 8.92
C HIS A 46 -1.76 9.63 8.87
N VAL A 47 -2.86 10.37 9.05
CA VAL A 47 -4.22 9.82 8.97
C VAL A 47 -4.48 9.19 7.61
N ASP A 48 -4.20 9.91 6.52
CA ASP A 48 -4.37 9.40 5.15
C ASP A 48 -3.55 8.12 4.94
N SER A 49 -2.29 8.12 5.37
CA SER A 49 -1.41 6.94 5.19
C SER A 49 -1.87 5.70 5.96
N GLN A 50 -2.54 5.88 7.11
CA GLN A 50 -3.07 4.78 7.91
C GLN A 50 -4.39 4.27 7.38
N LEU A 51 -5.22 5.15 6.83
CA LEU A 51 -6.50 4.78 6.22
C LEU A 51 -6.34 4.11 4.87
N SER A 52 -5.42 4.61 4.04
CA SER A 52 -5.29 4.12 2.68
C SER A 52 -4.39 2.89 2.57
N GLN A 53 -3.46 2.66 3.50
CA GLN A 53 -2.45 1.59 3.42
C GLN A 53 -1.95 1.31 1.98
N GLU A 54 -1.82 2.34 1.13
CA GLU A 54 -1.80 2.20 -0.35
C GLU A 54 -0.79 1.17 -0.86
N ALA A 55 0.36 1.08 -0.18
CA ALA A 55 1.41 0.17 -0.57
C ALA A 55 1.04 -1.30 -0.30
N LEU A 56 0.25 -1.60 0.74
CA LEU A 56 -0.28 -2.94 1.02
C LEU A 56 -1.45 -3.27 0.07
N GLU A 57 -2.36 -2.31 -0.14
CA GLU A 57 -3.44 -2.46 -1.13
C GLU A 57 -2.88 -2.79 -2.52
N LEU A 58 -1.74 -2.19 -2.89
CA LEU A 58 -1.03 -2.54 -4.13
C LEU A 58 -0.53 -3.99 -4.14
N VAL A 59 -0.11 -4.55 -2.99
CA VAL A 59 0.27 -5.96 -2.90
C VAL A 59 -0.94 -6.85 -3.15
N GLU A 60 -2.04 -6.56 -2.46
CA GLU A 60 -3.30 -7.29 -2.59
C GLU A 60 -3.83 -7.22 -4.01
N PHE A 61 -3.84 -6.03 -4.61
CA PHE A 61 -4.25 -5.83 -5.99
C PHE A 61 -3.42 -6.68 -6.96
N ASN A 62 -2.09 -6.68 -6.82
CA ASN A 62 -1.23 -7.50 -7.69
C ASN A 62 -1.40 -9.01 -7.47
N LEU A 63 -1.78 -9.44 -6.26
CA LEU A 63 -2.14 -10.83 -5.99
C LEU A 63 -3.44 -11.20 -6.69
N THR A 64 -4.47 -10.37 -6.55
CA THR A 64 -5.76 -10.56 -7.23
C THR A 64 -5.57 -10.62 -8.74
N GLU A 65 -4.80 -9.71 -9.32
CA GLU A 65 -4.49 -9.72 -10.76
C GLU A 65 -3.78 -11.01 -11.20
N PHE A 66 -2.89 -11.55 -10.37
CA PHE A 66 -2.25 -12.84 -10.63
C PHE A 66 -3.27 -13.99 -10.63
N GLN A 67 -4.13 -14.04 -9.61
CA GLN A 67 -5.16 -15.07 -9.46
C GLN A 67 -6.22 -15.00 -10.57
N GLU A 68 -6.74 -13.80 -10.88
CA GLU A 68 -7.71 -13.61 -11.96
C GLU A 68 -7.13 -13.97 -13.33
N THR A 69 -5.84 -13.72 -13.53
CA THR A 69 -5.12 -14.13 -14.74
C THR A 69 -5.02 -15.66 -14.83
N GLU A 70 -4.71 -16.33 -13.72
CA GLU A 70 -4.69 -17.79 -13.64
C GLU A 70 -6.08 -18.37 -13.95
N ASP A 71 -7.13 -17.87 -13.31
CA ASP A 71 -8.52 -18.26 -13.53
C ASP A 71 -8.97 -18.04 -14.98
N SER A 72 -8.55 -16.94 -15.59
CA SER A 72 -8.82 -16.64 -17.00
C SER A 72 -8.17 -17.67 -17.94
N PHE A 73 -6.96 -18.13 -17.63
CA PHE A 73 -6.31 -19.21 -18.40
C PHE A 73 -7.00 -20.55 -18.20
N ILE A 74 -7.38 -20.90 -16.97
CA ILE A 74 -8.17 -22.11 -16.67
C ILE A 74 -9.48 -22.07 -17.49
N SER A 75 -10.23 -20.99 -17.36
CA SER A 75 -11.51 -20.79 -18.06
C SER A 75 -11.36 -20.87 -19.58
N ALA A 76 -10.33 -20.23 -20.15
CA ALA A 76 -10.06 -20.29 -21.58
C ALA A 76 -9.77 -21.73 -22.04
N ILE A 77 -9.05 -22.50 -21.24
CA ILE A 77 -8.75 -23.89 -21.56
C ILE A 77 -10.00 -24.74 -21.46
N GLU A 78 -10.77 -24.60 -20.37
CA GLU A 78 -12.03 -25.33 -20.13
C GLU A 78 -13.07 -25.11 -21.22
N THR A 79 -13.22 -23.86 -21.69
CA THR A 79 -14.34 -23.47 -22.55
C THR A 79 -14.01 -23.48 -24.05
N ARG A 80 -12.73 -23.39 -24.44
CA ARG A 80 -12.32 -23.25 -25.84
C ARG A 80 -11.74 -24.55 -26.40
N PRO A 81 -11.90 -24.80 -27.72
CA PRO A 81 -11.23 -25.91 -28.38
C PRO A 81 -9.71 -25.75 -28.31
N GLN A 82 -8.98 -26.87 -28.31
CA GLN A 82 -7.51 -26.89 -28.15
C GLN A 82 -6.75 -26.00 -29.15
N ALA A 83 -7.25 -25.86 -30.37
CA ALA A 83 -6.66 -24.99 -31.40
C ALA A 83 -6.68 -23.50 -31.03
N GLU A 84 -7.51 -23.09 -30.08
CA GLU A 84 -7.67 -21.71 -29.60
C GLU A 84 -7.04 -21.49 -28.22
N TRP A 85 -6.34 -22.49 -27.68
CA TRP A 85 -5.67 -22.34 -26.40
C TRP A 85 -4.54 -21.31 -26.49
N PRO A 86 -4.34 -20.50 -25.43
CA PRO A 86 -3.18 -19.63 -25.38
C PRO A 86 -1.89 -20.45 -25.51
N ALA A 87 -0.92 -19.94 -26.27
CA ALA A 87 0.36 -20.62 -26.42
C ALA A 87 1.02 -20.80 -25.03
N PRO A 88 1.59 -21.98 -24.70
CA PRO A 88 2.19 -22.22 -23.38
C PRO A 88 3.25 -21.18 -22.97
N GLY A 89 4.02 -20.67 -23.95
CA GLY A 89 4.98 -19.60 -23.70
C GLY A 89 4.35 -18.25 -23.33
N ALA A 90 3.17 -17.93 -23.86
CA ALA A 90 2.43 -16.72 -23.52
C ALA A 90 1.87 -16.81 -22.10
N ILE A 91 1.26 -17.93 -21.73
CA ILE A 91 0.75 -18.20 -20.36
C ILE A 91 1.87 -17.99 -19.33
N ARG A 92 3.01 -18.66 -19.52
CA ARG A 92 4.16 -18.54 -18.62
C ARG A 92 4.67 -17.11 -18.51
N THR A 93 4.72 -16.38 -19.63
CA THR A 93 5.24 -14.99 -19.64
C THR A 93 4.33 -14.06 -18.85
N VAL A 94 3.02 -14.17 -19.03
CA VAL A 94 2.03 -13.32 -18.35
C VAL A 94 1.99 -13.65 -16.85
N LEU A 95 1.92 -14.92 -16.46
CA LEU A 95 1.94 -15.32 -15.05
C LEU A 95 3.25 -14.89 -14.36
N ARG A 96 4.40 -15.05 -15.03
CA ARG A 96 5.70 -14.54 -14.53
C ARG A 96 5.63 -13.03 -14.28
N MET A 97 5.07 -12.25 -15.21
CA MET A 97 4.98 -10.80 -15.06
C MET A 97 4.14 -10.41 -13.83
N HIS A 98 2.93 -10.95 -13.69
CA HIS A 98 2.07 -10.65 -12.54
C HIS A 98 2.72 -11.09 -11.22
N PHE A 99 3.35 -12.25 -11.20
CA PHE A 99 4.06 -12.73 -10.01
C PHE A 99 5.23 -11.81 -9.61
N LEU A 100 6.02 -11.34 -10.58
CA LEU A 100 7.10 -10.39 -10.31
C LEU A 100 6.57 -9.04 -9.83
N ASN A 101 5.47 -8.56 -10.41
CA ASN A 101 4.81 -7.33 -9.94
C ASN A 101 4.38 -7.47 -8.48
N TRP A 102 3.81 -8.61 -8.10
CA TRP A 102 3.44 -8.92 -6.71
C TRP A 102 4.66 -8.98 -5.76
N LEU A 103 5.75 -9.65 -6.15
CA LEU A 103 6.99 -9.66 -5.34
C LEU A 103 7.59 -8.26 -5.16
N LEU A 104 7.51 -7.42 -6.20
CA LEU A 104 8.02 -6.05 -6.18
C LEU A 104 7.13 -5.14 -5.33
N SER A 105 5.81 -5.26 -5.41
CA SER A 105 4.89 -4.49 -4.57
C SER A 105 5.06 -4.84 -3.10
N ALA A 106 5.26 -6.11 -2.75
CA ALA A 106 5.55 -6.50 -1.37
C ALA A 106 6.84 -5.85 -0.82
N ARG A 107 7.87 -5.74 -1.66
CA ARG A 107 9.09 -4.99 -1.29
C ARG A 107 8.79 -3.50 -1.09
N VAL A 108 8.07 -2.89 -2.03
CA VAL A 108 7.69 -1.47 -1.96
C VAL A 108 6.93 -1.19 -0.67
N TYR A 109 6.00 -2.07 -0.28
CA TYR A 109 5.28 -1.98 0.99
C TYR A 109 6.23 -1.92 2.20
N LEU A 110 7.19 -2.84 2.30
CA LEU A 110 8.14 -2.88 3.41
C LEU A 110 9.05 -1.64 3.42
N ASP A 111 9.63 -1.28 2.27
CA ASP A 111 10.56 -0.15 2.12
C ASP A 111 9.86 1.20 2.42
N HIS A 112 8.63 1.39 1.92
CA HIS A 112 7.83 2.59 2.16
C HIS A 112 7.33 2.67 3.61
N SER A 113 6.98 1.54 4.22
CA SER A 113 6.56 1.51 5.62
C SER A 113 7.71 1.91 6.55
N GLU A 114 8.90 1.35 6.38
CA GLU A 114 10.06 1.77 7.18
C GLU A 114 10.40 3.25 6.94
N THR A 115 10.37 3.70 5.68
CA THR A 115 10.68 5.09 5.32
C THR A 115 9.69 6.08 5.97
N ARG A 116 8.39 5.79 5.94
CA ARG A 116 7.38 6.61 6.61
C ARG A 116 7.60 6.68 8.11
N LEU A 117 7.85 5.54 8.75
CA LEU A 117 8.11 5.50 10.19
C LEU A 117 9.33 6.34 10.56
N LYS A 118 10.43 6.21 9.80
CA LYS A 118 11.64 7.04 9.98
C LYS A 118 11.38 8.53 9.81
N GLN A 119 10.59 8.90 8.80
CA GLN A 119 10.24 10.30 8.53
C GLN A 119 9.37 10.91 9.63
N ARG A 120 8.43 10.14 10.21
CA ARG A 120 7.50 10.62 11.24
C ARG A 120 8.11 10.64 12.64
N TYR A 121 8.71 9.53 13.04
CA TYR A 121 9.13 9.29 14.43
C TYR A 121 10.64 9.44 14.63
N GLY A 122 11.41 9.43 13.55
CA GLY A 122 12.87 9.43 13.57
C GLY A 122 13.47 8.04 13.48
N ASN A 123 14.75 7.96 13.09
CA ASN A 123 15.44 6.70 12.78
C ASN A 123 15.65 5.75 13.97
N GLU A 124 15.68 6.30 15.18
CA GLU A 124 15.94 5.59 16.45
C GLU A 124 14.68 5.56 17.33
N SER A 125 13.50 5.71 16.73
CA SER A 125 12.22 5.66 17.42
C SER A 125 11.79 4.24 17.76
N LEU A 126 10.96 4.12 18.79
CA LEU A 126 10.38 2.83 19.20
C LEU A 126 9.51 2.23 18.09
N GLU A 127 8.86 3.07 17.27
CA GLU A 127 8.05 2.63 16.13
C GLU A 127 8.90 2.00 15.02
N VAL A 128 10.07 2.58 14.72
CA VAL A 128 11.01 2.03 13.74
C VAL A 128 11.67 0.76 14.27
N GLU A 129 12.02 0.71 15.56
CA GLU A 129 12.54 -0.48 16.22
C GLU A 129 11.51 -1.61 16.18
N ALA A 130 10.27 -1.35 16.60
CA ALA A 130 9.17 -2.31 16.55
C ALA A 130 8.95 -2.84 15.12
N PHE A 131 8.96 -1.98 14.10
CA PHE A 131 8.84 -2.43 12.70
C PHE A 131 9.95 -3.42 12.31
N ARG A 132 11.20 -3.14 12.68
CA ARG A 132 12.34 -4.04 12.40
C ARG A 132 12.20 -5.37 13.14
N GLU A 133 11.80 -5.33 14.40
CA GLU A 133 11.56 -6.53 15.20
C GLU A 133 10.45 -7.39 14.60
N ILE A 134 9.29 -6.80 14.27
CA ILE A 134 8.15 -7.51 13.69
C ILE A 134 8.51 -8.11 12.34
N THR A 135 9.17 -7.33 11.45
CA THR A 135 9.59 -7.84 10.15
C THR A 135 10.63 -8.94 10.25
N SER A 136 11.58 -8.84 11.18
CA SER A 136 12.54 -9.91 11.49
C SER A 136 11.83 -11.16 12.03
N GLU A 137 10.89 -10.99 12.95
CA GLU A 137 10.12 -12.09 13.54
C GLU A 137 9.32 -12.83 12.46
N GLN A 138 8.61 -12.12 11.58
CA GLN A 138 7.90 -12.75 10.47
C GLN A 138 8.86 -13.45 9.50
N TYR A 139 9.98 -12.82 9.18
CA TYR A 139 11.01 -13.44 8.33
C TYR A 139 11.53 -14.73 8.97
N ASP A 140 11.83 -14.76 10.25
CA ASP A 140 12.38 -15.94 10.93
C ASP A 140 11.32 -17.02 11.21
N SER A 141 10.05 -16.63 11.34
CA SER A 141 8.95 -17.56 11.63
C SER A 141 8.45 -18.33 10.40
N TYR A 142 8.50 -17.73 9.21
CA TYR A 142 7.89 -18.32 8.01
C TYR A 142 8.92 -18.62 6.93
N PHE A 143 9.09 -19.90 6.60
CA PHE A 143 9.94 -20.31 5.47
C PHE A 143 9.49 -19.63 4.17
N SER A 144 8.18 -19.62 3.88
CA SER A 144 7.60 -19.03 2.66
C SER A 144 7.98 -17.56 2.49
N TYR A 145 7.96 -16.79 3.58
CA TYR A 145 8.41 -15.40 3.57
C TYR A 145 9.87 -15.30 3.16
N ARG A 146 10.77 -16.05 3.81
CA ARG A 146 12.21 -16.02 3.49
C ARG A 146 12.48 -16.46 2.07
N PHE A 147 11.81 -17.54 1.66
CA PHE A 147 11.92 -18.12 0.34
C PHE A 147 11.56 -17.09 -0.73
N LEU A 148 10.37 -16.48 -0.63
CA LEU A 148 9.90 -15.49 -1.60
C LEU A 148 10.72 -14.18 -1.56
N TYR A 149 11.16 -13.76 -0.38
CA TYR A 149 12.10 -12.64 -0.24
C TYR A 149 13.42 -12.89 -0.98
N LYS A 150 13.98 -14.10 -0.87
CA LYS A 150 15.19 -14.50 -1.60
C LYS A 150 14.93 -14.74 -3.08
N LEU A 151 13.77 -15.28 -3.43
CA LEU A 151 13.34 -15.53 -4.79
C LEU A 151 13.22 -14.22 -5.59
N ARG A 152 12.78 -13.12 -4.97
CA ARG A 152 12.87 -11.78 -5.57
C ARG A 152 14.29 -11.42 -5.96
N ASN A 153 15.28 -11.67 -5.10
CA ASN A 153 16.69 -11.41 -5.42
C ASN A 153 17.18 -12.33 -6.54
N TYR A 154 16.76 -13.59 -6.53
CA TYR A 154 17.01 -14.50 -7.64
C TYR A 154 16.49 -13.90 -8.95
N ALA A 155 15.21 -13.48 -8.98
CA ALA A 155 14.53 -12.96 -10.17
C ALA A 155 15.18 -11.71 -10.78
N ALA A 156 15.86 -10.90 -9.95
CA ALA A 156 16.58 -9.71 -10.42
C ALA A 156 17.91 -10.03 -11.12
N HIS A 157 18.46 -11.23 -10.94
CA HIS A 157 19.81 -11.59 -11.40
C HIS A 157 19.85 -12.83 -12.30
N HIS A 158 18.76 -13.59 -12.37
CA HIS A 158 18.67 -14.84 -13.11
C HIS A 158 17.36 -14.89 -13.91
N ASP A 159 17.35 -15.69 -14.97
CA ASP A 159 16.12 -16.04 -15.67
C ASP A 159 15.18 -16.76 -14.70
N PHE A 160 14.02 -16.14 -14.44
CA PHE A 160 13.08 -16.51 -13.40
C PHE A 160 12.35 -17.86 -13.65
N PRO A 161 12.65 -18.96 -12.92
CA PRO A 161 12.30 -20.32 -13.29
C PRO A 161 10.84 -20.69 -12.93
N LEU A 162 9.89 -19.80 -13.21
CA LEU A 162 8.48 -20.12 -13.05
C LEU A 162 8.07 -21.14 -14.09
N ASN A 163 7.89 -22.36 -13.63
CA ASN A 163 7.30 -23.43 -14.40
C ASN A 163 5.80 -23.45 -14.09
N GLY A 164 5.02 -23.90 -15.06
CA GLY A 164 3.58 -23.96 -14.91
C GLY A 164 3.03 -25.02 -15.86
N GLY A 165 2.15 -25.85 -15.33
CA GLY A 165 1.39 -26.84 -16.08
C GLY A 165 -0.10 -26.54 -15.94
N ILE A 166 -0.86 -26.73 -17.03
CA ILE A 166 -2.30 -26.91 -16.91
C ILE A 166 -2.56 -28.41 -16.95
N TYR A 167 -3.21 -28.88 -15.89
CA TYR A 167 -3.56 -30.27 -15.69
C TYR A 167 -5.03 -30.46 -16.04
N VAL A 168 -5.32 -31.60 -16.65
CA VAL A 168 -6.66 -32.02 -17.02
C VAL A 168 -6.88 -33.41 -16.44
N ASP A 169 -7.70 -33.53 -15.41
CA ASP A 169 -8.25 -34.82 -15.01
C ASP A 169 -9.40 -35.20 -15.96
N VAL A 170 -9.12 -36.20 -16.79
CA VAL A 170 -10.07 -36.74 -17.76
C VAL A 170 -11.23 -37.51 -17.13
N ASN A 171 -11.23 -37.74 -15.80
CA ASN A 171 -12.19 -38.60 -15.10
C ASN A 171 -13.12 -37.87 -14.11
N GLU A 172 -12.85 -36.61 -13.75
CA GLU A 172 -13.66 -35.83 -12.80
C GLU A 172 -14.16 -34.51 -13.41
N THR A 173 -15.25 -33.95 -12.89
CA THR A 173 -15.80 -32.64 -13.31
C THR A 173 -16.00 -31.77 -12.06
N PRO A 174 -15.32 -30.61 -11.90
CA PRO A 174 -14.49 -29.91 -12.88
C PRO A 174 -13.14 -30.62 -13.10
N SER A 175 -12.78 -30.73 -14.38
CA SER A 175 -11.71 -31.60 -14.89
C SER A 175 -10.34 -30.91 -15.01
N ARG A 176 -10.15 -29.66 -14.58
CA ARG A 176 -8.92 -28.90 -14.92
C ARG A 176 -8.46 -28.01 -13.78
N TRP A 177 -7.15 -27.97 -13.55
CA TRP A 177 -6.48 -27.04 -12.62
C TRP A 177 -5.14 -26.62 -13.19
N THR A 178 -4.64 -25.47 -12.73
CA THR A 178 -3.27 -25.04 -12.96
C THR A 178 -2.41 -25.39 -11.77
N GLU A 179 -1.17 -25.80 -12.02
CA GLU A 179 -0.15 -25.80 -10.98
C GLU A 179 1.01 -24.93 -11.44
N ILE A 180 1.28 -23.92 -10.65
CA ILE A 180 2.43 -23.04 -10.82
C ILE A 180 3.45 -23.44 -9.77
N PHE A 181 4.63 -23.81 -10.22
CA PHE A 181 5.68 -24.34 -9.35
C PHE A 181 7.07 -23.96 -9.82
N PHE A 182 8.03 -24.11 -8.93
CA PHE A 182 9.45 -24.03 -9.26
C PHE A 182 10.07 -25.42 -9.26
N ASP A 183 10.94 -25.68 -10.23
CA ASP A 183 11.80 -26.87 -10.18
C ASP A 183 12.92 -26.62 -9.16
N LYS A 184 13.00 -27.50 -8.15
CA LYS A 184 13.99 -27.39 -7.07
C LYS A 184 15.42 -27.43 -7.58
N ALA A 185 15.72 -28.30 -8.56
CA ALA A 185 17.09 -28.43 -9.09
C ALA A 185 17.51 -27.15 -9.82
N GLN A 186 16.61 -26.57 -10.62
CA GLN A 186 16.79 -25.31 -11.31
C GLN A 186 16.97 -24.15 -10.32
N LEU A 187 16.18 -24.10 -9.24
CA LEU A 187 16.37 -23.08 -8.20
C LEU A 187 17.75 -23.19 -7.54
N LEU A 188 18.19 -24.41 -7.20
CA LEU A 188 19.46 -24.64 -6.50
C LEU A 188 20.69 -24.41 -7.38
N GLU A 189 20.52 -24.23 -8.69
CA GLU A 189 21.55 -23.91 -9.66
C GLU A 189 21.88 -22.41 -9.66
N GLY A 190 23.17 -22.07 -9.56
CA GLY A 190 23.67 -20.73 -9.85
C GLY A 190 23.36 -19.61 -8.83
N PHE A 191 22.42 -19.78 -7.90
CA PHE A 191 22.06 -18.74 -6.91
C PHE A 191 22.47 -19.08 -5.47
N ARG A 192 22.90 -18.04 -4.73
CA ARG A 192 23.29 -18.15 -3.32
C ARG A 192 22.08 -17.95 -2.41
N TRP A 193 21.35 -19.03 -2.15
CA TRP A 193 20.21 -19.05 -1.23
C TRP A 193 20.55 -18.73 0.24
N GLY A 194 21.82 -18.86 0.64
CA GLY A 194 22.25 -18.54 2.01
C GLY A 194 21.66 -19.52 3.02
N SER A 195 21.13 -19.00 4.13
CA SER A 195 20.63 -19.81 5.24
C SER A 195 19.48 -20.74 4.87
N ILE A 196 18.67 -20.38 3.88
CA ILE A 196 17.49 -21.19 3.49
C ILE A 196 17.79 -22.30 2.49
N ARG A 197 19.05 -22.44 2.04
CA ARG A 197 19.41 -23.48 1.04
C ARG A 197 19.05 -24.89 1.52
N ALA A 198 19.41 -25.21 2.76
CA ALA A 198 19.15 -26.53 3.35
C ALA A 198 17.65 -26.81 3.54
N GLU A 199 16.83 -25.76 3.67
CA GLU A 199 15.37 -25.89 3.71
C GLU A 199 14.82 -26.21 2.32
N ILE A 200 15.27 -25.51 1.27
CA ILE A 200 14.92 -25.77 -0.14
C ILE A 200 15.31 -27.20 -0.55
N GLU A 201 16.49 -27.67 -0.17
CA GLU A 201 16.97 -29.03 -0.47
C GLU A 201 16.06 -30.13 0.11
N ARG A 202 15.31 -29.84 1.18
CA ARG A 202 14.35 -30.78 1.81
C ARG A 202 12.95 -30.72 1.21
N MET A 203 12.67 -29.73 0.36
CA MET A 203 11.37 -29.62 -0.28
C MET A 203 11.19 -30.70 -1.36
N PRO A 204 9.94 -30.95 -1.79
CA PRO A 204 9.67 -31.75 -2.98
C PRO A 204 10.40 -31.20 -4.22
N ASP A 205 10.49 -32.00 -5.28
CA ASP A 205 11.14 -31.57 -6.52
C ASP A 205 10.37 -30.42 -7.20
N GLU A 206 9.05 -30.39 -7.03
CA GLU A 206 8.16 -29.31 -7.43
C GLU A 206 7.74 -28.49 -6.20
N ILE A 207 8.08 -27.20 -6.21
CA ILE A 207 7.74 -26.26 -5.13
C ILE A 207 6.55 -25.43 -5.59
N HIS A 208 5.34 -25.82 -5.17
CA HIS A 208 4.10 -25.14 -5.55
C HIS A 208 4.01 -23.74 -4.94
N LEU A 209 3.57 -22.78 -5.75
CA LEU A 209 3.67 -21.37 -5.41
C LEU A 209 2.53 -20.87 -4.50
N ALA A 210 1.31 -21.39 -4.66
CA ALA A 210 0.10 -20.87 -4.01
C ALA A 210 0.25 -20.74 -2.49
N ASP A 211 0.63 -21.83 -1.82
CA ASP A 211 0.83 -21.88 -0.35
C ASP A 211 1.87 -20.86 0.13
N HIS A 212 2.92 -20.64 -0.67
CA HIS A 212 3.96 -19.67 -0.32
C HIS A 212 3.46 -18.23 -0.44
N MET A 213 2.67 -17.93 -1.48
CA MET A 213 2.05 -16.62 -1.66
C MET A 213 1.09 -16.31 -0.51
N GLU A 214 0.23 -17.26 -0.16
CA GLU A 214 -0.71 -17.14 0.95
C GLU A 214 0.01 -16.87 2.27
N GLN A 215 1.01 -17.68 2.61
CA GLN A 215 1.77 -17.48 3.84
C GLN A 215 2.53 -16.14 3.88
N MET A 216 3.01 -15.66 2.73
CA MET A 216 3.63 -14.34 2.66
C MET A 216 2.60 -13.23 2.88
N MET A 217 1.39 -13.34 2.33
CA MET A 217 0.32 -12.37 2.58
C MET A 217 -0.07 -12.34 4.06
N ILE A 218 -0.26 -13.50 4.68
CA ILE A 218 -0.53 -13.60 6.13
C ILE A 218 0.52 -12.84 6.94
N ALA A 219 1.80 -13.01 6.60
CA ALA A 219 2.88 -12.33 7.28
C ALA A 219 2.91 -10.81 7.01
N LEU A 220 2.59 -10.36 5.79
CA LEU A 220 2.48 -8.93 5.45
C LEU A 220 1.31 -8.26 6.17
N HIS A 221 0.15 -8.91 6.25
CA HIS A 221 -0.99 -8.44 7.03
C HIS A 221 -0.66 -8.38 8.53
N ALA A 222 0.01 -9.40 9.07
CA ALA A 222 0.46 -9.40 10.47
C ALA A 222 1.44 -8.25 10.76
N ILE A 223 2.31 -7.90 9.81
CA ILE A 223 3.17 -6.71 9.90
C ILE A 223 2.31 -5.45 9.93
N ALA A 224 1.37 -5.31 9.00
CA ALA A 224 0.49 -4.14 8.91
C ALA A 224 -0.29 -3.91 10.20
N ASP A 225 -0.97 -4.95 10.69
CA ASP A 225 -1.78 -4.89 11.91
C ASP A 225 -0.96 -4.46 13.13
N ARG A 226 0.25 -5.02 13.28
CA ARG A 226 1.14 -4.69 14.41
C ARG A 226 1.69 -3.25 14.30
N ILE A 227 1.97 -2.75 13.10
CA ILE A 227 2.36 -1.35 12.90
C ILE A 227 1.19 -0.42 13.25
N THR A 228 -0.03 -0.74 12.80
CA THR A 228 -1.22 0.03 13.14
C THR A 228 -1.43 0.07 14.65
N GLU A 229 -1.19 -1.04 15.36
CA GLU A 229 -1.28 -1.05 16.82
C GLU A 229 -0.23 -0.15 17.47
N VAL A 230 1.03 -0.27 17.07
CA VAL A 230 2.14 0.55 17.59
C VAL A 230 1.92 2.04 17.34
N THR A 231 1.34 2.39 16.19
CA THR A 231 1.08 3.78 15.78
C THR A 231 -0.30 4.31 16.19
N ARG A 232 -1.14 3.49 16.84
CA ARG A 232 -2.51 3.84 17.22
C ARG A 232 -2.59 5.09 18.10
N GLY A 233 -1.65 5.22 19.05
CA GLY A 233 -1.63 6.34 19.99
C GLY A 233 -1.42 7.69 19.32
N SER A 234 -0.40 7.79 18.47
CA SER A 234 -0.09 9.00 17.69
C SER A 234 -1.17 9.30 16.66
N LEU A 235 -1.75 8.27 16.02
CA LEU A 235 -2.88 8.44 15.12
C LEU A 235 -4.09 9.08 15.81
N MET A 236 -4.41 8.63 17.03
CA MET A 236 -5.50 9.20 17.81
C MET A 236 -5.24 10.67 18.18
N GLN A 237 -3.98 11.02 18.49
CA GLN A 237 -3.59 12.41 18.75
C GLN A 237 -3.77 13.29 17.52
N ASP A 238 -3.39 12.80 16.34
CA ASP A 238 -3.56 13.53 15.07
C ASP A 238 -5.05 13.72 14.74
N ILE A 239 -5.88 12.69 14.92
CA ILE A 239 -7.33 12.79 14.73
C ILE A 239 -7.94 13.81 15.69
N GLN A 240 -7.51 13.82 16.96
CA GLN A 240 -7.97 14.79 17.96
C GLN A 240 -7.54 16.22 17.61
N LEU A 241 -6.31 16.41 17.12
CA LEU A 241 -5.82 17.71 16.66
C LEU A 241 -6.70 18.24 15.51
N LEU A 242 -6.91 17.43 14.47
CA LEU A 242 -7.76 17.81 13.33
C LEU A 242 -9.20 18.11 13.78
N SER A 243 -9.72 17.33 14.72
CA SER A 243 -11.06 17.54 15.30
C SER A 243 -11.17 18.84 16.09
N SER A 244 -10.13 19.22 16.85
CA SER A 244 -10.14 20.48 17.61
C SER A 244 -10.20 21.71 16.70
N TYR A 245 -9.50 21.71 15.56
CA TYR A 245 -9.61 22.80 14.60
C TYR A 245 -10.96 22.80 13.90
N TRP A 246 -11.53 21.63 13.63
CA TRP A 246 -12.88 21.54 13.07
C TRP A 246 -13.95 22.09 14.03
N GLU A 247 -13.79 21.83 15.34
CA GLU A 247 -14.64 22.40 16.39
C GLU A 247 -14.48 23.92 16.48
N GLU A 248 -13.26 24.43 16.43
CA GLU A 248 -12.96 25.86 16.45
C GLU A 248 -13.66 26.60 15.30
N ILE A 249 -13.74 25.98 14.12
CA ILE A 249 -14.40 26.52 12.93
C ILE A 249 -15.94 26.51 13.04
N GLY A 250 -16.50 25.69 13.95
CA GLY A 250 -17.92 25.65 14.25
C GLY A 250 -18.71 24.51 13.59
N ARG A 251 -18.07 23.38 13.25
CA ARG A 251 -18.72 22.15 12.76
C ARG A 251 -19.79 22.38 11.68
N THR A 252 -19.36 22.82 10.50
CA THR A 252 -20.23 23.06 9.35
C THR A 252 -19.97 22.06 8.23
N ASP A 253 -20.87 21.97 7.25
CA ASP A 253 -20.64 21.15 6.05
C ASP A 253 -19.54 21.73 5.13
N ASP A 254 -19.12 22.97 5.40
CA ASP A 254 -18.00 23.63 4.71
C ASP A 254 -16.66 22.93 4.97
N MET A 255 -15.77 23.00 3.98
CA MET A 255 -14.42 22.45 4.12
C MET A 255 -13.55 23.40 4.97
N PRO A 256 -13.04 22.94 6.13
CA PRO A 256 -12.11 23.71 6.90
C PRO A 256 -10.76 23.73 6.18
N CYS A 257 -9.99 24.76 6.45
CA CYS A 257 -8.65 24.81 5.91
C CYS A 257 -7.78 25.86 6.57
N PHE A 258 -6.49 25.67 6.34
CA PHE A 258 -5.51 26.74 6.44
C PHE A 258 -5.29 27.33 5.05
N VAL A 259 -5.28 28.66 4.99
CA VAL A 259 -5.04 29.42 3.76
C VAL A 259 -3.87 30.38 3.97
N GLN A 260 -3.02 30.46 2.97
CA GLN A 260 -2.00 31.50 2.86
C GLN A 260 -2.19 32.20 1.52
N ALA A 261 -2.32 33.52 1.54
CA ALA A 261 -2.37 34.34 0.34
C ALA A 261 -1.07 35.11 0.17
N SER A 262 -0.49 35.09 -1.03
CA SER A 262 0.65 35.94 -1.41
C SER A 262 0.34 36.70 -2.69
N ASN A 263 0.86 37.93 -2.79
CA ASN A 263 0.84 38.68 -4.04
C ASN A 263 2.14 38.38 -4.79
N GLU A 264 2.04 37.70 -5.92
CA GLU A 264 3.17 37.43 -6.82
C GLU A 264 2.95 38.18 -8.14
N GLY A 265 3.64 39.31 -8.31
CA GLY A 265 3.46 40.18 -9.49
C GLY A 265 2.08 40.83 -9.52
N ASP A 266 1.38 40.73 -10.67
CA ASP A 266 0.01 41.23 -10.87
C ASP A 266 -1.08 40.23 -10.42
N GLY A 267 -0.69 39.09 -9.82
CA GLY A 267 -1.60 38.01 -9.42
C GLY A 267 -1.60 37.72 -7.92
N MET A 268 -2.74 37.22 -7.42
CA MET A 268 -2.86 36.65 -6.08
C MET A 268 -2.72 35.14 -6.16
N SER A 269 -1.82 34.57 -5.37
CA SER A 269 -1.68 33.12 -5.22
C SER A 269 -2.25 32.69 -3.86
N ILE A 270 -2.91 31.53 -3.82
CA ILE A 270 -3.52 30.96 -2.61
C ILE A 270 -2.98 29.55 -2.42
N LEU A 271 -2.34 29.32 -1.28
CA LEU A 271 -1.96 27.98 -0.82
C LEU A 271 -3.02 27.49 0.17
N TRP A 272 -3.62 26.35 -0.14
CA TRP A 272 -4.78 25.80 0.56
C TRP A 272 -4.47 24.41 1.11
N ILE A 273 -4.78 24.20 2.39
CA ILE A 273 -4.63 22.90 3.08
C ILE A 273 -5.99 22.52 3.67
N PRO A 274 -6.82 21.77 2.91
CA PRO A 274 -8.05 21.23 3.46
C PRO A 274 -7.75 20.09 4.43
N PHE A 275 -8.63 19.93 5.43
CA PHE A 275 -8.64 18.75 6.27
C PHE A 275 -10.07 18.28 6.51
N ARG A 276 -10.25 16.99 6.79
CA ARG A 276 -11.51 16.44 7.27
C ARG A 276 -11.22 15.60 8.51
N PRO A 277 -11.88 15.83 9.65
CA PRO A 277 -11.88 14.88 10.74
C PRO A 277 -12.55 13.62 10.19
N THR A 278 -11.86 12.51 10.36
CA THR A 278 -12.36 11.20 9.98
C THR A 278 -13.56 10.87 10.85
N GLY A 279 -14.75 10.97 10.26
CA GLY A 279 -16.03 10.63 10.87
C GLY A 279 -17.15 10.97 9.89
N PRO A 280 -18.25 10.21 9.85
CA PRO A 280 -19.42 10.63 9.07
C PRO A 280 -19.84 12.01 9.57
N ALA A 281 -20.14 12.92 8.64
CA ALA A 281 -20.79 14.19 8.98
C ALA A 281 -21.99 13.86 9.89
N PRO A 282 -22.15 14.52 11.06
CA PRO A 282 -23.32 14.29 11.88
C PRO A 282 -24.53 14.56 10.99
N SER A 283 -25.33 13.51 10.76
CA SER A 283 -26.62 13.65 10.09
C SER A 283 -27.41 14.69 10.89
N VAL A 284 -27.61 15.86 10.29
CA VAL A 284 -28.40 16.94 10.86
C VAL A 284 -29.81 16.38 11.10
N PRO A 285 -30.39 16.55 12.31
CA PRO A 285 -31.75 16.10 12.62
C PRO A 285 -32.83 16.80 11.77
#